data_AF-A0AAV5UZY6-F1
#
_entry.id   AF-A0AAV5UZY6-F1
#
_cell.length_a   1.000
_cell.length_b   1.000
_cell.length_c   1.000
_cell.angle_alpha   90.00
_cell.angle_beta   90.00
_cell.angle_gamma   90.00
#
_symmetry.space_group_name_H-M   'P 1'
#
loop_
_entity.id
_entity.type
_entity.pdbx_description
1 polymer ?
#
loop_
_entity_poly.entity_id
_entity_poly.type
_entity_poly.pdbx_seq_one_letter_code
_entity_poly.pdbx_strand_id
1 'polypeptide(L)'
;ANIPPDSYPIEYPRIERLHLDVTDRRTVYEYYEDAHQGEYEEEEPVIEPFTDDDDDLEQYSDEYEEEERGDEEAERKVETIRELREADCESNLLYSRRCGICFVSNPTRRAVFSSCGHIACLACTLQIADSTHHLDCPFCRKKTQYLRIFEEIKDEEEEKEE
;
A
#
# COMPACT_ATOMS: atom_id res chain seq x y z
N ALA A 1 -50.88 0.70 -2.00
CA ALA A 1 -50.52 -0.30 -3.02
C ALA A 1 -49.32 -1.07 -2.50
N ASN A 2 -49.49 -2.37 -2.26
CA ASN A 2 -48.47 -3.30 -1.78
C ASN A 2 -47.45 -3.55 -2.89
N ILE A 3 -46.16 -3.44 -2.57
CA ILE A 3 -45.05 -3.87 -3.44
C ILE A 3 -44.75 -5.33 -3.08
N PRO A 4 -44.76 -6.29 -4.01
CA PRO A 4 -44.44 -7.69 -3.72
C PRO A 4 -42.93 -7.88 -3.53
N PRO A 5 -42.50 -8.80 -2.64
CA PRO A 5 -41.11 -9.21 -2.54
C PRO A 5 -40.82 -10.22 -3.65
N ASP A 6 -40.17 -9.77 -4.73
CA ASP A 6 -39.65 -10.66 -5.76
C ASP A 6 -38.41 -11.38 -5.21
N SER A 7 -38.69 -12.54 -4.62
CA SER A 7 -37.77 -13.64 -4.39
C SER A 7 -37.29 -14.19 -5.74
N TYR A 8 -36.08 -13.84 -6.16
CA TYR A 8 -35.35 -14.63 -7.14
C TYR A 8 -34.33 -15.49 -6.40
N PRO A 9 -34.40 -16.83 -6.48
CA PRO A 9 -33.31 -17.67 -6.01
C PRO A 9 -32.16 -17.51 -6.98
N ILE A 10 -31.10 -16.83 -6.55
CA ILE A 10 -29.81 -16.85 -7.25
C ILE A 10 -29.22 -18.23 -6.97
N GLU A 11 -29.43 -19.18 -7.88
CA GLU A 11 -28.66 -20.42 -7.89
C GLU A 11 -27.22 -20.09 -8.27
N TYR A 12 -26.37 -19.97 -7.26
CA TYR A 12 -24.93 -19.89 -7.48
C TYR A 12 -24.44 -21.27 -7.98
N PRO A 13 -23.69 -21.34 -9.08
CA PRO A 13 -23.07 -22.59 -9.49
C PRO A 13 -22.20 -23.09 -8.35
N ARG A 14 -22.38 -24.36 -7.99
CA ARG A 14 -21.59 -25.06 -6.98
C ARG A 14 -20.13 -25.04 -7.47
N ILE A 15 -19.33 -24.13 -6.96
CA ILE A 15 -17.89 -24.11 -7.24
C ILE A 15 -17.34 -25.38 -6.61
N GLU A 16 -17.08 -26.39 -7.44
CA GLU A 16 -16.28 -27.54 -7.04
C GLU A 16 -14.96 -26.99 -6.54
N ARG A 17 -14.65 -27.24 -5.25
CA ARG A 17 -13.38 -26.90 -4.65
C ARG A 17 -12.29 -27.64 -5.42
N LEU A 18 -11.69 -26.97 -6.40
CA LEU A 18 -10.37 -27.34 -6.87
C LEU A 18 -9.44 -27.16 -5.67
N HIS A 19 -9.04 -28.26 -5.05
CA HIS A 19 -7.90 -28.31 -4.17
C HIS A 19 -6.68 -27.91 -5.00
N LEU A 20 -6.41 -26.61 -5.07
CA LEU A 20 -5.11 -26.11 -5.49
C LEU A 20 -4.17 -26.39 -4.33
N ASP A 21 -3.32 -27.40 -4.54
CA ASP A 21 -2.24 -27.76 -3.64
C ASP A 21 -1.28 -26.56 -3.55
N VAL A 22 -1.33 -25.83 -2.43
CA VAL A 22 -0.62 -24.55 -2.23
C VAL A 22 0.87 -24.75 -1.94
N THR A 23 1.42 -25.91 -2.29
CA THR A 23 2.80 -26.31 -1.98
C THR A 23 3.77 -26.05 -3.12
N ASP A 24 3.30 -25.69 -4.32
CA ASP A 24 4.18 -25.40 -5.46
C ASP A 24 4.47 -23.89 -5.58
N ARG A 25 5.58 -23.46 -5.00
CA ARG A 25 6.08 -22.06 -4.97
C ARG A 25 6.67 -21.59 -6.31
N ARG A 26 6.43 -22.27 -7.43
CA ARG A 26 7.33 -22.14 -8.60
C ARG A 26 6.85 -21.31 -9.79
N THR A 27 5.63 -20.78 -9.83
CA THR A 27 5.12 -20.20 -11.10
C THR A 27 4.95 -18.68 -11.16
N VAL A 28 5.32 -17.92 -10.13
CA VAL A 28 5.18 -16.44 -10.17
C VAL A 28 6.39 -15.75 -10.82
N TYR A 29 7.57 -16.37 -10.83
CA TYR A 29 8.80 -15.75 -11.36
C TYR A 29 9.10 -16.07 -12.83
N GLU A 30 8.59 -17.17 -13.37
CA GLU A 30 8.91 -17.58 -14.76
C GLU A 30 8.17 -16.75 -15.83
N TYR A 31 7.21 -15.89 -15.47
CA TYR A 31 6.52 -15.02 -16.44
C TYR A 31 7.24 -13.69 -16.72
N TYR A 32 8.29 -13.34 -15.96
CA TYR A 32 9.03 -12.07 -16.14
C TYR A 32 10.25 -12.19 -17.06
N GLU A 33 10.65 -13.39 -17.48
CA GLU A 33 11.87 -13.58 -18.29
C GLU A 33 11.62 -13.48 -19.81
N ASP A 34 10.37 -13.59 -20.28
CA ASP A 34 10.06 -13.59 -21.72
C ASP A 34 9.98 -12.19 -22.37
N ALA A 35 10.10 -11.10 -21.61
CA ALA A 35 9.92 -9.73 -22.13
C ALA A 35 11.22 -8.93 -22.39
N HIS A 36 12.40 -9.49 -22.12
CA HIS A 36 13.68 -8.75 -22.22
C HIS A 36 14.68 -9.37 -23.21
N GLN A 37 14.22 -9.72 -24.43
CA GLN A 37 15.07 -10.04 -25.58
C GLN A 37 15.40 -8.80 -26.44
N GLY A 38 15.68 -7.68 -25.78
CA GLY A 38 16.31 -6.52 -26.42
C GLY A 38 17.77 -6.49 -26.02
N GLU A 39 18.66 -6.80 -26.97
CA GLU A 39 20.10 -6.53 -26.84
C GLU A 39 20.28 -5.03 -26.59
N TYR A 40 20.52 -4.65 -25.35
CA TYR A 40 21.02 -3.32 -25.01
C TYR A 40 22.55 -3.42 -25.09
N GLU A 41 23.14 -2.69 -26.03
CA GLU A 41 24.59 -2.50 -26.04
C GLU A 41 24.96 -1.68 -24.79
N GLU A 42 25.63 -2.32 -23.84
CA GLU A 42 26.20 -1.67 -22.64
C GLU A 42 27.34 -0.76 -23.09
N GLU A 43 27.04 0.47 -23.49
CA GLU A 43 28.04 1.53 -23.56
C GLU A 43 28.38 1.95 -22.12
N GLU A 44 29.51 1.47 -21.60
CA GLU A 44 30.00 1.92 -20.30
C GLU A 44 30.25 3.44 -20.34
N PRO A 45 29.68 4.22 -19.40
CA PRO A 45 29.96 5.63 -19.33
C PRO A 45 31.44 5.83 -19.01
N VAL A 46 32.16 6.45 -19.93
CA VAL A 46 33.56 6.85 -19.72
C VAL A 46 33.54 7.95 -18.66
N ILE A 47 33.79 7.57 -17.40
CA ILE A 47 34.00 8.51 -16.31
C ILE A 47 35.38 9.12 -16.53
N GLU A 48 35.42 10.36 -17.02
CA GLU A 48 36.69 11.08 -17.13
C GLU A 48 37.28 11.29 -15.73
N PRO A 49 38.59 11.05 -15.54
CA PRO A 49 39.23 11.26 -14.26
C PRO A 49 39.12 12.73 -13.88
N PHE A 50 38.48 12.99 -12.74
CA PHE A 50 38.50 14.29 -12.09
C PHE A 50 39.96 14.72 -11.94
N THR A 51 40.35 15.79 -12.61
CA THR A 51 41.65 16.41 -12.36
C THR A 51 41.57 17.05 -10.98
N ASP A 52 42.41 16.56 -10.08
CA ASP A 52 42.68 17.16 -8.77
C ASP A 52 43.37 18.52 -8.97
N ASP A 53 42.62 19.51 -9.43
CA ASP A 53 42.99 20.92 -9.34
C ASP A 53 42.44 21.47 -8.01
N ASP A 54 43.10 21.06 -6.92
CA ASP A 54 43.00 21.62 -5.58
C ASP A 54 43.55 23.06 -5.57
N ASP A 55 42.76 24.11 -5.86
CA ASP A 55 43.21 25.49 -5.54
C ASP A 55 42.14 26.62 -5.55
N ASP A 56 40.88 26.40 -5.14
CA ASP A 56 40.01 27.58 -4.88
C ASP A 56 38.79 27.33 -3.97
N LEU A 57 39.01 26.68 -2.81
CA LEU A 57 37.96 26.47 -1.80
C LEU A 57 38.19 27.28 -0.51
N GLU A 58 38.77 28.48 -0.64
CA GLU A 58 38.92 29.43 0.48
C GLU A 58 38.27 30.78 0.18
N GLN A 59 36.93 30.83 0.15
CA GLN A 59 36.11 31.93 0.68
C GLN A 59 34.63 31.71 0.34
N TYR A 60 33.94 30.96 1.19
CA TYR A 60 32.48 31.08 1.31
C TYR A 60 32.09 31.06 2.78
N SER A 61 32.68 31.98 3.54
CA SER A 61 32.21 32.36 4.86
C SER A 61 31.64 33.76 4.72
N ASP A 62 30.31 33.89 4.64
CA ASP A 62 29.60 35.02 5.24
C ASP A 62 28.07 34.78 5.16
N GLU A 63 27.47 34.92 6.35
CA GLU A 63 26.07 35.28 6.62
C GLU A 63 24.95 34.36 6.10
N TYR A 64 24.75 33.23 6.80
CA TYR A 64 23.40 32.68 7.00
C TYR A 64 22.86 33.21 8.34
N GLU A 65 22.46 34.48 8.38
CA GLU A 65 21.63 35.05 9.46
C GLU A 65 20.18 35.18 8.98
N GLU A 66 19.40 34.08 8.96
CA GLU A 66 17.92 34.17 8.90
C GLU A 66 17.21 32.82 9.21
N GLU A 67 17.26 32.32 10.46
CA GLU A 67 16.49 31.10 10.82
C GLU A 67 15.53 31.23 12.02
N GLU A 68 15.54 32.31 12.82
CA GLU A 68 14.65 32.39 14.01
C GLU A 68 13.14 32.43 13.70
N ARG A 69 12.74 32.81 12.48
CA ARG A 69 11.31 32.89 12.10
C ARG A 69 10.70 31.49 11.85
N GLY A 70 11.53 30.49 11.59
CA GLY A 70 11.08 29.11 11.34
C GLY A 70 10.68 28.36 12.60
N ASP A 71 11.28 28.73 13.74
CA ASP A 71 11.18 27.98 14.98
C ASP A 71 9.80 28.14 15.63
N GLU A 72 9.26 29.35 15.72
CA GLU A 72 7.93 29.59 16.30
C GLU A 72 6.79 28.92 15.51
N GLU A 73 6.90 28.82 14.18
CA GLU A 73 5.90 28.12 13.36
C GLU A 73 6.01 26.60 13.51
N ALA A 74 7.24 26.07 13.58
CA ALA A 74 7.48 24.67 13.83
C ALA A 74 6.94 24.26 15.20
N GLU A 75 7.19 25.03 16.26
CA GLU A 75 6.67 24.80 17.61
C GLU A 75 5.14 24.78 17.63
N ARG A 76 4.49 25.72 16.95
CA ARG A 76 3.03 25.77 16.86
C ARG A 76 2.45 24.54 16.16
N LYS A 77 3.08 24.06 15.08
CA LYS A 77 2.66 22.83 14.38
C LYS A 77 2.82 21.60 15.28
N VAL A 78 3.92 21.53 16.03
CA VAL A 78 4.19 20.42 16.96
C VAL A 78 3.13 20.38 18.07
N GLU A 79 2.81 21.52 18.70
CA GLU A 79 1.77 21.57 19.73
C GLU A 79 0.40 21.19 19.14
N THR A 80 0.06 21.71 17.96
CA THR A 80 -1.18 21.35 17.25
C THR A 80 -1.28 19.84 16.98
N ILE A 81 -0.19 19.20 16.52
CA ILE A 81 -0.15 17.75 16.29
C ILE A 81 -0.36 16.99 17.60
N ARG A 82 0.21 17.48 18.72
CA ARG A 82 0.06 16.86 20.03
C ARG A 82 -1.41 16.88 20.48
N GLU A 83 -2.05 18.03 20.41
CA GLU A 83 -3.46 18.20 20.76
C GLU A 83 -4.38 17.32 19.90
N LEU A 84 -4.15 17.26 18.59
CA LEU A 84 -4.93 16.41 17.68
C LEU A 84 -4.78 14.93 18.02
N ARG A 85 -3.56 14.47 18.34
CA ARG A 85 -3.32 13.07 18.75
C ARG A 85 -4.00 12.74 20.07
N GLU A 86 -3.99 13.65 21.04
CA GLU A 86 -4.66 13.47 22.33
C GLU A 86 -6.18 13.38 22.14
N ALA A 87 -6.77 14.27 21.33
CA ALA A 87 -8.18 14.21 20.97
C ALA A 87 -8.56 12.92 20.22
N ASP A 88 -7.71 12.44 19.31
CA ASP A 88 -7.94 11.18 18.59
C ASP A 88 -7.91 9.97 19.53
N CYS A 89 -7.06 9.98 20.57
CA CYS A 89 -7.04 8.95 21.61
C CYS A 89 -8.33 8.89 22.44
N GLU A 90 -9.05 10.02 22.58
CA GLU A 90 -10.36 10.08 23.24
C GLU A 90 -11.51 9.60 22.33
N SER A 91 -11.27 9.50 21.02
CA SER A 91 -12.26 9.03 20.07
C SER A 91 -12.41 7.50 20.13
N ASN A 92 -13.54 7.02 20.64
CA ASN A 92 -13.87 5.57 20.67
C ASN A 92 -14.32 5.03 19.29
N LEU A 93 -14.02 5.75 18.19
CA LEU A 93 -14.38 5.33 16.84
C LEU A 93 -13.38 4.27 16.35
N LEU A 94 -13.60 3.02 16.78
CA LEU A 94 -12.84 1.89 16.27
C LEU A 94 -13.22 1.64 14.81
N TYR A 95 -12.33 1.99 13.89
CA TYR A 95 -12.48 1.63 12.49
C TYR A 95 -12.35 0.11 12.33
N SER A 96 -13.38 -0.54 11.80
CA SER A 96 -13.33 -1.97 11.55
C SER A 96 -12.29 -2.29 10.47
N ARG A 97 -11.37 -3.21 10.76
CA ARG A 97 -10.43 -3.78 9.77
C ARG A 97 -11.06 -4.87 8.91
N ARG A 98 -12.34 -5.20 9.14
CA ARG A 98 -13.03 -6.30 8.45
C ARG A 98 -13.04 -6.06 6.95
N CYS A 99 -12.64 -7.06 6.18
CA CYS A 99 -12.74 -7.00 4.71
C CYS A 99 -14.21 -6.96 4.29
N GLY A 100 -14.62 -5.97 3.50
CA GLY A 100 -16.00 -5.86 3.02
C GLY A 100 -16.42 -6.88 1.95
N ILE A 101 -15.49 -7.74 1.49
CA ILE A 101 -15.73 -8.75 0.44
C ILE A 101 -15.84 -10.15 1.05
N CYS A 102 -14.77 -10.63 1.70
CA CYS A 102 -14.73 -11.96 2.33
C CYS A 102 -15.07 -11.95 3.82
N PHE A 103 -15.31 -10.78 4.42
CA PHE A 103 -15.71 -10.62 5.81
C PHE A 103 -14.73 -11.11 6.89
N VAL A 104 -13.50 -11.46 6.53
CA VAL A 104 -12.41 -11.71 7.49
C VAL A 104 -12.23 -10.47 8.37
N SER A 105 -12.26 -10.67 9.70
CA SER A 105 -12.30 -9.60 10.70
C SER A 105 -11.04 -8.72 10.72
N ASN A 106 -9.87 -9.32 10.52
CA ASN A 106 -8.60 -8.62 10.57
C ASN A 106 -7.59 -9.23 9.58
N PRO A 107 -7.72 -8.94 8.26
CA PRO A 107 -6.80 -9.47 7.26
C PRO A 107 -5.41 -8.87 7.40
N THR A 108 -4.39 -9.74 7.47
CA THR A 108 -2.97 -9.37 7.63
C THR A 108 -2.42 -8.52 6.50
N ARG A 109 -2.93 -8.71 5.26
CA ARG A 109 -2.51 -7.96 4.08
C ARG A 109 -3.72 -7.29 3.45
N ARG A 110 -3.62 -5.98 3.22
CA ARG A 110 -4.70 -5.16 2.66
C ARG A 110 -4.22 -4.39 1.43
N ALA A 111 -5.18 -3.96 0.61
CA ALA A 111 -4.94 -3.11 -0.53
C ALA A 111 -6.01 -2.01 -0.59
N VAL A 112 -5.61 -0.84 -1.10
CA VAL A 112 -6.50 0.32 -1.32
C VAL A 112 -6.74 0.51 -2.82
N PHE A 113 -7.98 0.80 -3.19
CA PHE A 113 -8.37 1.17 -4.55
C PHE A 113 -8.03 2.66 -4.79
N SER A 114 -6.99 2.93 -5.59
CA SER A 114 -6.35 4.25 -5.70
C SER A 114 -7.28 5.40 -6.10
N SER A 115 -8.33 5.14 -6.88
CA SER A 115 -9.24 6.18 -7.37
C SER A 115 -10.32 6.62 -6.37
N CYS A 116 -10.56 5.85 -5.31
CA CYS A 116 -11.68 6.03 -4.40
C CYS A 116 -11.38 5.80 -2.92
N GLY A 117 -10.21 5.26 -2.58
CA GLY A 117 -9.77 5.08 -1.19
C GLY A 117 -10.43 3.90 -0.46
N HIS A 118 -11.33 3.14 -1.08
CA HIS A 118 -11.89 1.95 -0.44
C HIS A 118 -10.81 0.87 -0.24
N ILE A 119 -10.94 0.08 0.83
CA ILE A 119 -9.94 -0.91 1.25
C ILE A 119 -10.57 -2.31 1.24
N ALA A 120 -9.81 -3.30 0.77
CA ALA A 120 -10.13 -4.72 0.88
C ALA A 120 -8.88 -5.52 1.30
N CYS A 121 -9.03 -6.80 1.62
CA CYS A 121 -7.86 -7.66 1.79
C CYS A 121 -7.15 -7.89 0.44
N LEU A 122 -5.84 -8.12 0.49
CA LEU A 122 -5.03 -8.30 -0.71
C LEU A 122 -5.50 -9.52 -1.52
N ALA A 123 -5.86 -10.62 -0.87
CA ALA A 123 -6.34 -11.83 -1.54
C ALA A 123 -7.59 -11.57 -2.41
N CYS A 124 -8.61 -10.89 -1.87
CA CYS A 124 -9.79 -10.53 -2.66
C CYS A 124 -9.46 -9.55 -3.79
N THR A 125 -8.54 -8.63 -3.57
CA THR A 125 -8.14 -7.65 -4.59
C THR A 125 -7.45 -8.34 -5.78
N LEU A 126 -6.55 -9.29 -5.51
CA LEU A 126 -5.89 -10.09 -6.56
C LEU A 126 -6.90 -10.95 -7.33
N GLN A 127 -7.83 -11.63 -6.63
CA GLN A 127 -8.87 -12.42 -7.30
C GLN A 127 -9.75 -11.59 -8.25
N ILE A 128 -10.07 -10.35 -7.89
CA ILE A 128 -10.83 -9.44 -8.77
C ILE A 128 -9.96 -9.01 -9.95
N ALA A 129 -8.71 -8.67 -9.71
CA ALA A 129 -7.77 -8.28 -10.75
C ALA A 129 -7.54 -9.41 -11.77
N ASP A 130 -7.45 -10.67 -11.32
CA ASP A 130 -7.20 -11.82 -12.18
C ASP A 130 -8.45 -12.23 -12.99
N SER A 131 -9.65 -11.96 -12.47
CA SER A 131 -10.92 -12.33 -13.12
C SER A 131 -11.42 -11.31 -14.14
N THR A 132 -10.88 -10.09 -14.16
CA THR A 132 -11.39 -8.99 -14.98
C THR A 132 -10.27 -8.30 -15.74
N HIS A 133 -10.53 -7.93 -17.00
CA HIS A 133 -9.56 -7.13 -17.79
C HIS A 133 -9.39 -5.69 -17.26
N HIS A 134 -10.27 -5.25 -16.37
CA HIS A 134 -10.26 -3.91 -15.79
C HIS A 134 -10.65 -3.98 -14.33
N LEU A 135 -9.89 -3.33 -13.46
CA LEU A 135 -10.17 -3.32 -12.04
C LEU A 135 -11.16 -2.22 -11.69
N ASP A 136 -12.38 -2.60 -11.34
CA ASP A 136 -13.39 -1.72 -10.78
C ASP A 136 -13.49 -1.92 -9.26
N CYS A 137 -13.61 -0.83 -8.51
CA CYS A 137 -13.82 -0.92 -7.07
C CYS A 137 -15.14 -1.65 -6.76
N PRO A 138 -15.15 -2.73 -5.97
CA PRO A 138 -16.37 -3.48 -5.66
C PRO A 138 -17.38 -2.71 -4.79
N PHE A 139 -16.95 -1.62 -4.16
CA PHE A 139 -17.78 -0.81 -3.26
C PHE A 139 -18.49 0.34 -3.98
N CYS A 140 -17.80 1.04 -4.88
CA CYS A 140 -18.34 2.22 -5.57
C CYS A 140 -18.27 2.15 -7.11
N ARG A 141 -17.75 1.05 -7.68
CA ARG A 141 -17.63 0.77 -9.12
C ARG A 141 -16.82 1.78 -9.92
N LYS A 142 -15.98 2.57 -9.26
CA LYS A 142 -15.04 3.46 -9.96
C LYS A 142 -13.89 2.63 -10.53
N LYS A 143 -13.57 2.85 -11.81
CA LYS A 143 -12.37 2.30 -12.48
C LYS A 143 -11.12 2.72 -11.71
N THR A 144 -10.25 1.77 -11.40
CA THR A 144 -9.18 2.00 -10.43
C THR A 144 -7.97 1.10 -10.69
N GLN A 145 -6.88 1.38 -9.98
CA GLN A 145 -5.82 0.42 -9.70
C GLN A 145 -5.84 0.09 -8.20
N TYR A 146 -4.98 -0.82 -7.75
CA TYR A 146 -4.79 -1.07 -6.32
C TYR A 146 -3.35 -0.80 -5.89
N LEU A 147 -3.19 -0.34 -4.64
CA LEU A 147 -1.91 -0.20 -3.96
C LEU A 147 -1.89 -1.10 -2.73
N ARG A 148 -0.79 -1.83 -2.51
CA ARG A 148 -0.61 -2.67 -1.32
C ARG A 148 -0.34 -1.78 -0.10
N ILE A 149 -0.99 -2.08 1.01
CA ILE A 149 -0.73 -1.42 2.30
C ILE A 149 0.27 -2.28 3.06
N PHE A 150 1.39 -1.69 3.48
CA PHE A 150 2.38 -2.32 4.34
C PHE A 150 2.10 -1.89 5.78
N GLU A 151 1.85 -2.88 6.64
CA GLU A 151 1.56 -2.67 8.05
C GLU A 151 2.60 -3.46 8.85
N GLU A 152 3.19 -2.83 9.87
CA GLU A 152 4.07 -3.50 10.82
C GLU A 152 3.23 -4.41 11.71
N ILE A 153 3.48 -5.72 11.64
CA ILE A 153 2.87 -6.69 12.55
C ILE A 153 3.84 -6.82 13.71
N LYS A 154 3.42 -6.41 14.91
CA LYS A 154 4.17 -6.71 16.13
C LYS A 154 3.90 -8.18 16.46
N ASP A 155 4.91 -9.01 16.34
CA ASP A 155 4.83 -10.42 16.73
C ASP A 155 4.79 -10.48 18.28
N GLU A 156 3.66 -10.90 18.84
CA GLU A 156 3.50 -11.21 20.27
C GLU A 156 3.91 -12.68 20.51
N GLU A 157 5.20 -12.98 20.37
CA GLU A 157 5.86 -14.26 20.69
C GLU A 157 7.04 -13.90 21.62
N GLU A 158 7.28 -14.35 22.86
CA GLU A 158 6.75 -15.38 23.76
C GLU A 158 7.05 -14.94 25.22
N GLU A 159 6.03 -14.65 26.05
CA GLU A 159 6.17 -14.76 27.52
C GLU A 159 5.73 -16.18 27.92
N LYS A 160 6.60 -17.16 27.69
CA LYS A 160 6.54 -18.49 28.32
C LYS A 160 7.94 -18.96 28.70
N GLU A 161 8.51 -18.32 29.69
CA GLU A 161 9.49 -18.96 30.57
C GLU A 161 8.97 -18.85 32.01
N GLU A 162 8.28 -19.91 32.47
CA GLU A 162 8.05 -20.22 33.89
C GLU A 162 8.97 -21.39 34.28
#